data_AF-A0A9Y4K3M7-F1
#
_entry.id   AF-A0A9Y4K3M7-F1
#
_cell.length_a   1.000
_cell.length_b   1.000
_cell.length_c   1.000
_cell.angle_alpha   90.00
_cell.angle_beta   90.00
_cell.angle_gamma   90.00
#
_symmetry.space_group_name_H-M   'P 1'
#
loop_
_entity.id
_entity.type
_entity.pdbx_description
1 polymer ?
#
loop_
_entity_poly.entity_id
_entity_poly.type
_entity_poly.pdbx_seq_one_letter_code
_entity_poly.pdbx_strand_id
1 'polypeptide(L)'
;MTANEDQEMELEALRSIYEGDECFKEVSPVSFQFRIGELEDTKAFILDFTWPETYPETAPQISLDAFFNNRISAETKQLILSKLEEQVETNLGTAMMYTLFEWAKENQETLMENHKPVVTAVTLTSTSEVTTPTSTAKKKEKKEQLTKAQKRRIINRTDNKGELPRGWNWVDVIKHLSKTGGKDDD
;
A
#
# COMPACT_ATOMS: atom_id res chain seq x y z
N MET A 1 -3.79 -24.46 28.96
CA MET A 1 -2.74 -24.23 27.95
C MET A 1 -2.12 -22.90 28.32
N THR A 2 -0.81 -22.78 28.17
CA THR A 2 -0.17 -21.47 28.35
C THR A 2 -0.40 -20.65 27.08
N ALA A 3 -0.52 -19.31 27.19
CA ALA A 3 -0.73 -18.42 26.04
C ALA A 3 0.26 -18.68 24.89
N ASN A 4 1.48 -19.13 25.21
CA ASN A 4 2.50 -19.51 24.25
C ASN A 4 2.14 -20.79 23.46
N GLU A 5 1.66 -21.84 24.12
CA GLU A 5 1.22 -23.07 23.44
C GLU A 5 0.03 -22.80 22.49
N ASP A 6 -0.93 -21.97 22.93
CA ASP A 6 -2.09 -21.60 22.11
C ASP A 6 -1.69 -20.79 20.88
N GLN A 7 -0.72 -19.88 21.03
CA GLN A 7 -0.11 -19.13 19.92
C GLN A 7 0.61 -20.05 18.93
N GLU A 8 1.44 -20.97 19.41
CA GLU A 8 2.18 -21.90 18.55
C GLU A 8 1.24 -22.80 17.75
N MET A 9 0.20 -23.34 18.39
CA MET A 9 -0.80 -24.16 17.72
C MET A 9 -1.58 -23.37 16.66
N GLU A 10 -2.00 -22.14 16.98
CA GLU A 10 -2.69 -21.29 16.01
C GLU A 10 -1.76 -20.90 14.85
N LEU A 11 -0.49 -20.60 15.12
CA LEU A 11 0.51 -20.27 14.10
C LEU A 11 0.71 -21.43 13.12
N GLU A 12 0.85 -22.65 13.63
CA GLU A 12 0.98 -23.84 12.78
C GLU A 12 -0.26 -24.06 11.92
N ALA A 13 -1.45 -23.88 12.50
CA ALA A 13 -2.71 -23.95 11.77
C ALA A 13 -2.78 -22.88 10.66
N LEU A 14 -2.43 -21.63 10.95
CA LEU A 14 -2.41 -20.54 9.97
C LEU A 14 -1.43 -20.83 8.83
N ARG A 15 -0.22 -21.33 9.14
CA ARG A 15 0.76 -21.73 8.12
C ARG A 15 0.23 -22.82 7.21
N SER A 16 -0.50 -23.79 7.75
CA SER A 16 -1.11 -24.87 6.96
C SER A 16 -2.30 -24.39 6.12
N ILE A 17 -3.15 -23.51 6.66
CA ILE A 17 -4.32 -22.98 5.96
C ILE A 17 -3.90 -22.08 4.80
N TYR A 18 -2.92 -21.20 5.03
CA TYR A 18 -2.47 -20.20 4.07
C TYR A 18 -1.17 -20.60 3.35
N GLU A 19 -0.86 -21.90 3.30
CA GLU A 19 0.30 -22.40 2.55
C GLU A 19 0.15 -22.04 1.06
N GLY A 20 1.08 -21.23 0.55
CA GLY A 20 1.06 -20.77 -0.84
C GLY A 20 0.10 -19.61 -1.13
N ASP A 21 -0.59 -19.05 -0.13
CA ASP A 21 -1.40 -17.83 -0.30
C ASP A 21 -0.50 -16.58 -0.21
N GLU A 22 -0.39 -15.83 -1.31
CA GLU A 22 0.38 -14.59 -1.37
C GLU A 22 -0.22 -13.44 -0.54
N CYS A 23 -1.48 -13.58 -0.13
CA CYS A 23 -2.17 -12.60 0.70
C CYS A 23 -1.72 -12.66 2.16
N PHE A 24 -1.28 -13.83 2.64
CA PHE A 24 -0.78 -14.01 4.00
C PHE A 24 0.75 -13.91 4.02
N LYS A 25 1.27 -13.08 4.92
CA LYS A 25 2.71 -12.92 5.15
C LYS A 25 3.00 -12.98 6.63
N GLU A 26 3.78 -13.97 7.03
CA GLU A 26 4.38 -14.01 8.35
C GLU A 26 5.59 -13.06 8.38
N VAL A 27 5.52 -12.00 9.19
CA VAL A 27 6.63 -11.06 9.40
C VAL A 27 7.51 -11.54 10.55
N SER A 28 6.88 -12.06 11.60
CA SER A 28 7.54 -12.70 12.74
C SER A 28 6.59 -13.77 13.33
N PRO A 29 7.06 -14.64 14.25
CA PRO A 29 6.21 -15.64 14.90
C PRO A 29 5.00 -15.06 15.65
N VAL A 30 5.02 -13.75 15.93
CA VAL A 30 3.93 -13.03 16.62
C VAL A 30 3.37 -11.89 15.78
N SER A 31 3.82 -11.70 14.54
CA SER A 31 3.40 -10.58 13.70
C SER A 31 3.08 -11.03 12.28
N PHE A 32 1.89 -10.69 11.82
CA PHE A 32 1.33 -11.16 10.56
C PHE A 32 0.82 -10.00 9.74
N GLN A 33 0.90 -10.15 8.43
CA GLN A 33 0.35 -9.21 7.49
C GLN A 33 -0.60 -9.98 6.57
N PHE A 34 -1.83 -9.50 6.45
CA PHE A 34 -2.85 -10.13 5.63
C PHE A 34 -3.47 -9.12 4.66
N ARG A 35 -3.39 -9.42 3.37
CA ARG A 35 -3.98 -8.60 2.29
C ARG A 35 -5.41 -9.05 2.02
N ILE A 36 -6.32 -8.10 2.05
CA ILE A 36 -7.72 -8.29 1.66
C ILE A 36 -7.92 -7.65 0.30
N GLY A 37 -8.47 -8.43 -0.64
CA GLY A 37 -8.64 -8.05 -2.04
C GLY A 37 -7.39 -8.28 -2.90
N GLU A 38 -7.58 -8.09 -4.20
CA GLU A 38 -6.52 -8.23 -5.21
C GLU A 38 -5.67 -6.95 -5.33
N LEU A 39 -4.46 -7.05 -5.89
CA LEU A 39 -3.58 -5.88 -6.07
C LEU A 39 -4.22 -4.77 -6.90
N GLU A 40 -5.03 -5.15 -7.88
CA GLU A 40 -5.68 -4.24 -8.81
C GLU A 40 -6.98 -3.66 -8.25
N ASP A 41 -7.46 -4.18 -7.12
CA ASP A 41 -8.68 -3.69 -6.50
C ASP A 41 -8.44 -2.35 -5.78
N THR A 42 -9.27 -1.37 -6.12
CA THR A 42 -9.36 -0.07 -5.46
C THR A 42 -9.74 -0.18 -3.99
N LYS A 43 -10.49 -1.23 -3.63
CA LYS A 43 -10.94 -1.55 -2.28
C LYS A 43 -10.07 -2.58 -1.57
N ALA A 44 -8.88 -2.89 -2.11
CA ALA A 44 -7.95 -3.73 -1.37
C ALA A 44 -7.28 -2.94 -0.24
N PHE A 45 -6.97 -3.63 0.86
CA PHE A 45 -6.21 -3.10 1.99
C PHE A 45 -5.41 -4.21 2.66
N ILE A 46 -4.42 -3.82 3.47
CA ILE A 46 -3.55 -4.75 4.18
C ILE A 46 -3.72 -4.53 5.69
N LEU A 47 -3.99 -5.59 6.43
CA LEU A 47 -4.04 -5.58 7.88
C LEU A 47 -2.75 -6.14 8.46
N ASP A 48 -2.18 -5.42 9.42
CA ASP A 48 -1.03 -5.86 10.18
C ASP A 48 -1.50 -6.23 11.60
N PHE A 49 -1.18 -7.44 12.03
CA PHE A 49 -1.55 -7.99 13.32
C PHE A 49 -0.30 -8.29 14.15
N THR A 50 -0.38 -8.09 15.46
CA THR A 50 0.69 -8.49 16.39
C THR A 50 0.09 -9.08 17.66
N TRP A 51 0.55 -10.28 18.02
CA TRP A 51 0.15 -10.95 19.25
C TRP A 51 0.89 -10.39 20.45
N PRO A 52 0.18 -9.93 21.50
CA PRO A 52 0.78 -9.72 22.80
C PRO A 52 1.12 -11.06 23.48
N GLU A 53 1.94 -11.03 24.52
CA GLU A 53 2.34 -12.22 25.30
C GLU A 53 1.14 -12.97 25.90
N THR A 54 0.04 -12.26 26.16
CA THR A 54 -1.19 -12.77 26.77
C THR A 54 -2.28 -13.16 25.76
N TYR A 55 -2.01 -13.09 24.45
CA TYR A 55 -2.96 -13.58 23.45
C TYR A 55 -3.09 -15.12 23.51
N PRO A 56 -4.28 -15.72 23.38
CA PRO A 56 -5.56 -15.11 22.96
C PRO A 56 -6.44 -14.55 24.10
N GLU A 57 -5.99 -14.56 25.36
CA GLU A 57 -6.75 -13.95 26.46
C GLU A 57 -6.91 -12.44 26.28
N THR A 58 -5.91 -11.80 25.67
CA THR A 58 -5.96 -10.38 25.27
C THR A 58 -6.01 -10.22 23.76
N ALA A 59 -6.69 -9.17 23.32
CA ALA A 59 -6.81 -8.76 21.93
C ALA A 59 -5.44 -8.65 21.21
N PRO A 60 -5.34 -9.09 19.95
CA PRO A 60 -4.18 -8.79 19.11
C PRO A 60 -4.15 -7.29 18.79
N GLN A 61 -2.95 -6.73 18.63
CA GLN A 61 -2.79 -5.38 18.14
C GLN A 61 -3.01 -5.36 16.63
N ILE A 62 -4.04 -4.64 16.17
CA ILE A 62 -4.40 -4.52 14.74
C ILE A 62 -4.02 -3.12 14.26
N SER A 63 -3.36 -3.03 13.10
CA SER A 63 -2.99 -1.76 12.48
C SER A 63 -3.17 -1.77 10.96
N LEU A 64 -3.38 -0.58 10.39
CA LEU A 64 -3.59 -0.32 8.96
C LEU A 64 -2.50 0.61 8.41
N ASP A 65 -1.30 0.54 8.96
CA ASP A 65 -0.19 1.47 8.71
C ASP A 65 0.69 1.06 7.53
N ALA A 66 0.42 -0.11 6.93
CA ALA A 66 1.03 -0.52 5.67
C ALA A 66 0.93 0.59 4.62
N PHE A 67 2.05 0.84 3.91
CA PHE A 67 2.15 1.87 2.88
C PHE A 67 1.06 1.75 1.79
N PHE A 68 0.62 0.52 1.52
CA PHE A 68 -0.47 0.20 0.60
C PHE A 68 -1.78 0.92 0.97
N ASN A 69 -2.03 1.11 2.26
CA ASN A 69 -3.25 1.74 2.79
C ASN A 69 -3.19 3.27 2.80
N ASN A 70 -2.13 3.91 2.28
CA ASN A 70 -2.03 5.37 2.24
C ASN A 70 -3.11 6.04 1.37
N ARG A 71 -3.73 5.27 0.48
CA ARG A 71 -4.88 5.70 -0.33
C ARG A 71 -6.21 5.71 0.44
N ILE A 72 -6.23 5.15 1.65
CA ILE A 72 -7.41 4.99 2.50
C ILE A 72 -7.44 6.15 3.49
N SER A 73 -8.57 6.84 3.58
CA SER A 73 -8.74 7.94 4.53
C SER A 73 -8.66 7.44 5.97
N ALA A 74 -8.23 8.31 6.88
CA ALA A 74 -8.17 7.98 8.31
C ALA A 74 -9.54 7.56 8.85
N GLU A 75 -10.62 8.21 8.41
CA GLU A 75 -12.00 7.85 8.79
C GLU A 75 -12.35 6.41 8.41
N THR A 76 -12.03 5.98 7.18
CA THR A 76 -12.26 4.60 6.75
C THR A 76 -11.38 3.61 7.51
N LYS A 77 -10.11 3.96 7.79
CA LYS A 77 -9.23 3.11 8.63
C LYS A 77 -9.80 2.91 10.03
N GLN A 78 -10.28 3.98 10.66
CA GLN A 78 -10.91 3.92 11.99
C GLN A 78 -12.19 3.08 11.98
N LEU A 79 -13.01 3.18 10.93
CA LEU A 79 -14.19 2.33 10.76
C LEU A 79 -13.82 0.84 10.69
N ILE A 80 -12.79 0.50 9.90
CA ILE A 80 -12.30 -0.87 9.77
C ILE A 80 -11.81 -1.40 11.11
N LEU A 81 -10.98 -0.63 11.82
CA LEU A 81 -10.47 -1.03 13.13
C LEU A 81 -11.59 -1.21 14.15
N SER A 82 -12.55 -0.27 14.21
CA SER A 82 -13.69 -0.36 15.12
C SER A 82 -14.53 -1.61 14.88
N LYS A 83 -14.72 -2.00 13.61
CA LYS A 83 -15.49 -3.21 13.28
C LYS A 83 -14.73 -4.50 13.55
N LEU A 84 -13.42 -4.51 13.32
CA LEU A 84 -12.55 -5.63 13.71
C LEU A 84 -12.51 -5.79 15.23
N GLU A 85 -12.47 -4.70 15.98
CA GLU A 85 -12.49 -4.72 17.45
C GLU A 85 -13.77 -5.35 18.01
N GLU A 86 -14.93 -5.11 17.39
CA GLU A 86 -16.18 -5.82 17.73
C GLU A 86 -16.04 -7.35 17.54
N GLN A 87 -15.34 -7.79 16.50
CA GLN A 87 -15.09 -9.22 16.26
C GLN A 87 -14.07 -9.80 17.25
N VAL A 88 -13.04 -9.04 17.58
CA VAL A 88 -12.02 -9.44 18.57
C VAL A 88 -12.68 -9.70 19.92
N GLU A 89 -13.50 -8.76 20.40
CA GLU A 89 -14.17 -8.87 21.70
C GLU A 89 -15.05 -10.14 21.80
N THR A 90 -15.69 -10.51 20.68
CA THR A 90 -16.55 -11.70 20.62
C THR A 90 -15.75 -13.02 20.66
N ASN A 91 -14.49 -13.00 20.24
CA ASN A 91 -13.64 -14.18 20.11
C ASN A 91 -12.50 -14.25 21.15
N LEU A 92 -12.46 -13.33 22.12
CA LEU A 92 -11.47 -13.33 23.20
C LEU A 92 -11.42 -14.67 23.94
N GLY A 93 -10.21 -15.07 24.32
CA GLY A 93 -9.94 -16.34 24.98
C GLY A 93 -9.87 -17.54 24.05
N THR A 94 -9.98 -17.35 22.73
CA THR A 94 -9.81 -18.40 21.72
C THR A 94 -8.97 -17.92 20.53
N ALA A 95 -8.38 -18.87 19.80
CA ALA A 95 -7.69 -18.61 18.53
C ALA A 95 -8.64 -17.92 17.53
N MET A 96 -8.33 -16.67 17.16
CA MET A 96 -9.26 -15.81 16.41
C MET A 96 -8.72 -15.30 15.08
N MET A 97 -7.44 -15.52 14.75
CA MET A 97 -6.81 -14.93 13.56
C MET A 97 -7.48 -15.36 12.26
N TYR A 98 -7.73 -16.67 12.10
CA TYR A 98 -8.44 -17.18 10.94
C TYR A 98 -9.84 -16.55 10.80
N THR A 99 -10.58 -16.48 11.91
CA THR A 99 -11.90 -15.85 11.93
C THR A 99 -11.83 -14.38 11.55
N LEU A 100 -10.85 -13.63 12.04
CA LEU A 100 -10.65 -12.23 11.70
C LEU A 100 -10.30 -12.04 10.22
N PHE A 101 -9.45 -12.90 9.66
CA PHE A 101 -9.07 -12.83 8.24
C PHE A 101 -10.26 -13.09 7.33
N GLU A 102 -11.00 -14.18 7.55
CA GLU A 102 -12.16 -14.52 6.73
C GLU A 102 -13.28 -13.49 6.89
N TRP A 103 -13.56 -13.04 8.12
CA TRP A 103 -14.53 -11.99 8.35
C TRP A 103 -14.18 -10.71 7.60
N ALA A 104 -12.91 -10.29 7.63
CA ALA A 104 -12.49 -9.08 6.96
C ALA A 104 -12.52 -9.22 5.42
N LYS A 105 -12.27 -10.41 4.87
CA LYS A 105 -12.46 -10.72 3.44
C LYS A 105 -13.93 -10.64 3.04
N GLU A 106 -14.82 -11.28 3.79
CA GLU A 106 -16.25 -11.28 3.50
C GLU A 106 -16.88 -9.88 3.60
N ASN A 107 -16.37 -9.03 4.50
CA ASN A 107 -16.87 -7.69 4.74
C ASN A 107 -16.12 -6.59 3.98
N GLN A 108 -15.21 -6.94 3.08
CA GLN A 108 -14.37 -5.99 2.34
C GLN A 108 -15.20 -4.86 1.69
N GLU A 109 -16.29 -5.21 1.00
CA GLU A 109 -17.11 -4.23 0.29
C GLU A 109 -17.75 -3.21 1.22
N THR A 110 -18.28 -3.67 2.36
CA THR A 110 -18.91 -2.86 3.41
C THR A 110 -17.89 -1.97 4.10
N LEU A 111 -16.74 -2.53 4.44
CA LEU A 111 -15.63 -1.83 5.09
C LEU A 111 -15.10 -0.67 4.22
N MET A 112 -15.13 -0.85 2.89
CA MET A 112 -14.66 0.13 1.92
C MET A 112 -15.80 0.89 1.21
N GLU A 113 -17.04 0.81 1.69
CA GLU A 113 -18.21 1.44 1.07
C GLU A 113 -18.06 2.96 0.96
N ASN A 114 -17.57 3.59 2.03
CA ASN A 114 -17.38 5.04 2.11
C ASN A 114 -16.02 5.50 1.55
N HIS A 115 -15.22 4.59 0.99
CA HIS A 115 -13.91 4.94 0.48
C HIS A 115 -14.03 5.86 -0.74
N LYS A 116 -13.52 7.07 -0.59
CA LYS A 116 -13.22 7.96 -1.71
C LYS A 116 -11.71 7.94 -1.89
N PRO A 117 -11.17 7.65 -3.09
CA PRO A 117 -9.73 7.63 -3.30
C PRO A 117 -9.16 9.00 -2.93
N VAL A 118 -8.39 9.04 -1.84
CA VAL A 118 -7.65 10.24 -1.47
C VAL A 118 -6.51 10.33 -2.47
N VAL A 119 -6.62 11.27 -3.41
CA VAL A 119 -5.53 11.58 -4.34
C VAL A 119 -4.44 12.31 -3.55
N THR A 120 -3.60 11.54 -2.87
CA THR A 120 -2.31 12.06 -2.39
C THR A 120 -1.49 12.33 -3.64
N ALA A 121 -1.18 13.59 -3.90
CA ALA A 121 -0.49 14.03 -5.11
C ALA A 121 0.95 13.46 -5.18
N VAL A 122 1.07 12.21 -5.65
CA VAL A 122 2.30 11.65 -6.17
C VAL A 122 2.02 11.34 -7.63
N THR A 123 2.52 12.21 -8.50
CA THR A 123 2.60 12.02 -9.94
C THR A 123 3.30 10.69 -10.27
N LEU A 124 2.50 9.67 -10.58
CA LEU A 124 2.90 8.52 -11.37
C LEU A 124 2.08 8.58 -12.66
N THR A 125 2.67 9.20 -13.68
CA THR A 125 2.18 9.13 -15.05
C THR A 125 2.49 7.73 -15.58
N SER A 126 1.56 6.79 -15.38
CA SER A 126 1.49 5.59 -16.21
C SER A 126 0.46 5.85 -17.31
N THR A 127 0.99 6.16 -18.48
CA THR A 127 0.25 6.23 -19.74
C THR A 127 -0.13 4.81 -20.14
N SER A 128 -1.42 4.50 -20.17
CA SER A 128 -1.95 3.33 -20.84
C SER A 128 -3.08 3.79 -21.74
N GLU A 129 -2.77 3.84 -23.03
CA GLU A 129 -3.70 4.07 -24.12
C GLU A 129 -4.68 2.89 -24.20
N VAL A 130 -5.98 3.13 -24.03
CA VAL A 130 -7.00 2.37 -24.77
C VAL A 130 -8.18 3.28 -25.11
N THR A 131 -8.57 3.15 -26.36
CA THR A 131 -9.59 3.77 -27.20
C THR A 131 -10.98 4.01 -26.60
N THR A 132 -11.52 5.19 -26.94
CA THR A 132 -12.94 5.62 -27.06
C THR A 132 -13.87 4.57 -27.73
N PRO A 133 -15.22 4.59 -27.56
CA PRO A 133 -16.01 5.83 -27.66
C PRO A 133 -17.34 5.99 -26.89
N THR A 134 -17.71 7.27 -26.67
CA THR A 134 -19.03 7.90 -26.95
C THR A 134 -19.67 8.68 -25.79
N SER A 135 -20.02 9.94 -26.12
CA SER A 135 -21.03 10.84 -25.51
C SER A 135 -20.75 11.53 -24.16
N THR A 136 -20.40 12.82 -24.20
CA THR A 136 -21.33 13.94 -24.00
C THR A 136 -20.55 15.25 -23.83
N ALA A 137 -21.03 16.29 -24.49
CA ALA A 137 -20.34 17.56 -24.68
C ALA A 137 -20.31 18.42 -23.41
N LYS A 138 -19.13 18.87 -22.95
CA LYS A 138 -18.90 20.18 -22.31
C LYS A 138 -17.49 20.71 -22.61
N LYS A 139 -17.44 21.94 -23.13
CA LYS A 139 -16.26 22.76 -23.52
C LYS A 139 -15.16 22.74 -22.45
N LYS A 140 -13.93 22.35 -22.81
CA LYS A 140 -12.70 22.63 -22.06
C LYS A 140 -11.70 23.36 -22.96
N GLU A 141 -11.17 24.46 -22.43
CA GLU A 141 -10.19 25.33 -23.06
C GLU A 141 -8.90 24.56 -23.38
N LYS A 142 -8.37 24.77 -24.59
CA LYS A 142 -7.12 24.15 -25.04
C LYS A 142 -5.96 24.72 -24.22
N LYS A 143 -5.42 23.92 -23.28
CA LYS A 143 -4.07 24.15 -22.76
C LYS A 143 -3.09 24.07 -23.93
N GLU A 144 -2.39 25.17 -24.16
CA GLU A 144 -1.40 25.35 -25.21
C GLU A 144 -0.32 24.25 -25.11
N GLN A 145 -0.29 23.35 -26.08
CA GLN A 145 0.74 22.30 -26.13
C GLN A 145 2.05 22.93 -26.60
N LEU A 146 2.89 23.31 -25.64
CA LEU A 146 4.24 23.79 -25.91
C LEU A 146 5.07 22.68 -26.57
N THR A 147 5.68 23.00 -27.71
CA THR A 147 6.58 22.12 -28.45
C THR A 147 7.80 21.74 -27.60
N LYS A 148 8.41 20.59 -27.92
CA LYS A 148 9.61 20.07 -27.23
C LYS A 148 10.74 21.10 -27.16
N ALA A 149 10.88 21.95 -28.20
CA ALA A 149 11.85 23.03 -28.26
C ALA A 149 11.50 24.19 -27.30
N GLN A 150 10.22 24.56 -27.20
CA GLN A 150 9.76 25.59 -26.25
C GLN A 150 9.98 25.13 -24.80
N LYS A 151 9.69 23.87 -24.47
CA LYS A 151 9.97 23.29 -23.15
C LYS A 151 11.46 23.33 -22.80
N ARG A 152 12.35 22.98 -23.75
CA ARG A 152 13.81 23.08 -23.55
C ARG A 152 14.27 24.51 -23.27
N ARG A 153 13.73 25.52 -23.95
CA ARG A 153 14.08 26.93 -23.69
C ARG A 153 13.66 27.40 -22.30
N ILE A 154 12.49 26.97 -21.83
CA ILE A 154 11.98 27.34 -20.50
C ILE A 154 12.85 26.70 -19.41
N ILE A 155 13.24 25.44 -19.58
CA ILE A 155 14.07 24.71 -18.60
C ILE A 155 15.49 25.27 -18.51
N ASN A 156 16.06 25.74 -19.63
CA ASN A 156 17.38 26.36 -19.65
C ASN A 156 17.37 27.85 -19.28
N ARG A 157 16.21 28.41 -18.90
CA ARG A 157 16.13 29.82 -18.50
C ARG A 157 16.66 29.94 -17.07
N THR A 158 17.79 30.60 -16.95
CA THR A 158 18.43 30.96 -15.69
C THR A 158 17.56 31.94 -14.89
N ASP A 159 17.54 31.80 -13.56
CA ASP A 159 16.78 32.70 -12.69
C ASP A 159 17.40 34.12 -12.67
N ASN A 160 16.71 35.08 -12.05
CA ASN A 160 17.15 36.46 -11.83
C ASN A 160 18.50 36.62 -11.09
N LYS A 161 19.06 35.53 -10.56
CA LYS A 161 20.39 35.45 -9.92
C LYS A 161 21.48 34.81 -10.78
N GLY A 162 21.18 34.37 -12.00
CA GLY A 162 22.17 33.70 -12.85
C GLY A 162 22.39 32.21 -12.51
N GLU A 163 21.56 31.63 -11.63
CA GLU A 163 21.63 30.22 -11.24
C GLU A 163 20.58 29.36 -11.96
N LEU A 164 20.96 28.12 -12.30
CA LEU A 164 20.07 27.11 -12.89
C LEU A 164 19.30 26.39 -11.78
N PRO A 165 18.05 25.95 -12.04
CA PRO A 165 17.23 25.32 -11.01
C PRO A 165 17.92 24.05 -10.46
N ARG A 166 17.78 23.86 -9.15
CA ARG A 166 18.27 22.67 -8.45
C ARG A 166 17.76 21.41 -9.16
N GLY A 167 18.68 20.56 -9.60
CA GLY A 167 18.39 19.35 -10.35
C GLY A 167 18.48 19.45 -11.87
N TRP A 168 18.90 20.60 -12.42
CA TRP A 168 19.24 20.73 -13.84
C TRP A 168 20.37 19.77 -14.28
N ASN A 169 21.27 19.41 -13.36
CA ASN A 169 22.42 18.55 -13.61
C ASN A 169 22.32 17.16 -12.94
N TRP A 170 21.12 16.57 -12.85
CA TRP A 170 21.00 15.21 -12.30
C TRP A 170 21.89 14.22 -13.06
N VAL A 171 22.81 13.61 -12.31
CA VAL A 171 23.70 12.56 -12.81
C VAL A 171 23.03 11.22 -12.49
N ASP A 172 22.84 10.39 -13.51
CA ASP A 172 22.45 8.99 -13.34
C ASP A 172 23.65 8.24 -12.72
N VAL A 173 23.56 7.97 -11.42
CA VAL A 173 24.64 7.38 -10.63
C VAL A 173 24.97 5.96 -11.12
N ILE A 174 23.98 5.20 -11.59
CA ILE A 174 24.18 3.84 -12.12
C ILE A 174 24.96 3.92 -13.43
N LYS A 175 24.57 4.82 -14.34
CA LYS A 175 25.28 5.05 -15.60
C LYS A 175 26.67 5.66 -15.41
N HIS A 176 26.85 6.46 -14.36
CA HIS A 176 28.15 7.04 -14.01
C HIS A 176 29.10 5.96 -13.49
N LEU A 177 28.65 5.15 -12.53
CA LEU A 177 29.42 4.05 -11.95
C LEU A 177 29.73 2.94 -12.97
N SER A 178 28.79 2.63 -13.87
CA SER A 178 29.02 1.66 -14.96
C SER A 178 30.11 2.11 -15.93
N LYS A 179 30.41 3.42 -15.99
CA LYS A 179 31.44 3.99 -16.85
C LYS A 179 32.80 4.08 -16.16
N THR A 180 32.84 4.05 -14.82
CA THR A 180 34.07 4.15 -14.03
C THR A 180 34.55 2.81 -13.47
N GLY A 181 33.75 1.74 -13.55
CA GLY A 181 34.05 0.42 -12.99
C GLY A 181 34.84 -0.55 -13.88
N GLY A 182 35.64 -0.07 -14.84
CA GLY A 182 36.39 -0.95 -15.74
C GLY A 182 37.65 -0.28 -16.29
N LYS A 183 38.69 -0.24 -15.46
CA LYS A 183 40.07 -0.06 -15.91
C LYS A 183 40.91 -1.03 -15.09
N ASP A 184 40.95 -2.28 -15.53
CA ASP A 184 42.04 -3.18 -15.15
C ASP A 184 43.31 -2.55 -15.72
N ASP A 185 44.27 -2.24 -14.84
CA ASP A 185 45.61 -1.81 -15.21
C ASP A 185 46.36 -3.03 -15.79
N ASP A 186 46.80 -2.91 -17.04
CA ASP A 186 47.88 -3.69 -17.65
C ASP A 186 49.05 -2.72 -17.90
#